data_AF-A0A2S2P5M1-F1
#
_entry.id   AF-A0A2S2P5M1-F1
#
_cell.length_a   1.000
_cell.length_b   1.000
_cell.length_c   1.000
_cell.angle_alpha   90.00
_cell.angle_beta   90.00
_cell.angle_gamma   90.00
#
_symmetry.space_group_name_H-M   'P 1'
#
loop_
_entity.id
_entity.type
_entity.pdbx_description
1 polymer ?
#
loop_
_entity_poly.entity_id
_entity_poly.type
_entity_poly.pdbx_seq_one_letter_code
_entity_poly.pdbx_strand_id
1 'polypeptide(L)'
;IATRYSCVRRQSELKPGAGEPQILDYQTQQYKIFPAIAISLAYKFSALWLWNVYNDVTSKLEEGDLERLPELHAMACCLKAVSTADAAVAVTTCRLACGGHGYMNCSNFPNMYAMTSATETYEGENTVLLLQTARYLMKAFQDAKSGLKLTETVLYLNNFKSLRRNKWNTDLDCIGNAFLQVAGGKIENCYFFINQLINSGMSQEDAWNETSIKLTKATEVIFFFYSN
;
A
#
# COMPACT_ATOMS: atom_id res chain seq x y z
N ILE A 1 10.81 15.96 -10.70
CA ILE A 1 12.22 16.29 -11.01
C ILE A 1 12.82 15.29 -11.99
N ALA A 2 12.87 13.99 -11.63
CA ALA A 2 13.51 12.94 -12.44
C ALA A 2 13.00 12.85 -13.89
N THR A 3 11.69 12.91 -14.13
CA THR A 3 11.11 12.87 -15.48
C THR A 3 11.63 14.02 -16.35
N ARG A 4 11.54 15.26 -15.86
CA ARG A 4 12.03 16.46 -16.57
C ARG A 4 13.52 16.38 -16.84
N TYR A 5 14.31 15.97 -15.84
CA TYR A 5 15.75 15.75 -16.02
C TYR A 5 16.01 14.70 -17.11
N SER A 6 15.22 13.62 -17.14
CA SER A 6 15.37 12.53 -18.12
C SER A 6 14.99 12.92 -19.54
N CYS A 7 14.07 13.88 -19.71
CA CYS A 7 13.76 14.48 -21.01
C CYS A 7 14.87 15.41 -21.53
N VAL A 8 15.75 15.92 -20.67
CA VAL A 8 16.80 16.87 -21.08
C VAL A 8 18.15 16.17 -21.20
N ARG A 9 18.46 15.28 -20.25
CA ARG A 9 19.73 14.57 -20.24
C ARG A 9 19.80 13.59 -21.41
N ARG A 10 20.86 13.73 -22.20
CA ARG A 10 21.30 12.76 -23.21
C ARG A 10 22.56 12.07 -22.71
N GLN A 11 22.67 10.77 -22.95
CA GLN A 11 23.83 9.98 -22.56
C GLN A 11 23.81 8.64 -23.27
N SER A 12 25.00 8.18 -23.69
CA SER A 12 25.19 6.86 -24.32
C SER A 12 24.45 6.74 -25.65
N GLU A 13 24.47 5.57 -26.28
CA GLU A 13 23.78 5.35 -27.55
C GLU A 13 22.91 4.10 -27.47
N LEU A 14 21.73 4.14 -28.12
CA LEU A 14 20.88 2.96 -28.31
C LEU A 14 21.31 2.15 -29.54
N LYS A 15 21.76 2.86 -30.58
CA LYS A 15 22.26 2.31 -31.84
C LYS A 15 23.56 3.03 -32.18
N PRO A 16 24.63 2.32 -32.54
CA PRO A 16 25.91 2.93 -32.89
C PRO A 16 25.73 4.01 -33.96
N GLY A 17 26.21 5.22 -33.69
CA GLY A 17 26.19 6.35 -34.64
C GLY A 17 24.85 7.06 -34.79
N ALA A 18 23.83 6.72 -34.01
CA ALA A 18 22.53 7.41 -34.01
C ALA A 18 22.51 8.68 -33.12
N GLY A 19 23.62 8.98 -32.43
CA GLY A 19 23.72 10.05 -31.45
C GLY A 19 23.10 9.70 -30.10
N GLU A 20 23.28 10.58 -29.11
CA GLU A 20 22.81 10.33 -27.76
C GLU A 20 21.30 10.61 -27.62
N PRO A 21 20.47 9.59 -27.32
CA PRO A 21 19.04 9.77 -27.10
C PRO A 21 18.78 10.42 -25.74
N GLN A 22 17.54 10.82 -25.47
CA GLN A 22 17.16 11.22 -24.13
C GLN A 22 17.28 10.00 -23.22
N ILE A 23 17.75 10.17 -21.98
CA ILE A 23 17.85 9.00 -21.09
C ILE A 23 16.48 8.38 -20.77
N LEU A 24 15.38 9.14 -20.95
CA LEU A 24 14.01 8.63 -20.84
C LEU A 24 13.65 7.61 -21.94
N ASP A 25 14.40 7.54 -23.04
CA ASP A 25 14.16 6.58 -24.13
C ASP A 25 14.58 5.15 -23.73
N TYR A 26 15.41 4.99 -22.70
CA TYR A 26 15.79 3.68 -22.19
C TYR A 26 14.65 3.06 -21.37
N GLN A 27 14.29 1.82 -21.69
CA GLN A 27 13.26 1.07 -20.97
C GLN A 27 13.56 0.97 -19.47
N THR A 28 14.83 0.86 -19.09
CA THR A 28 15.26 0.82 -17.68
C THR A 28 15.01 2.14 -16.95
N GLN A 29 15.07 3.27 -17.64
CA GLN A 29 14.73 4.58 -17.07
C GLN A 29 13.21 4.74 -16.93
N GLN A 30 12.45 4.31 -17.94
CA GLN A 30 10.99 4.29 -17.90
C GLN A 30 10.47 3.40 -16.76
N TYR A 31 11.07 2.22 -16.57
CA TYR A 31 10.72 1.29 -15.51
C TYR A 31 11.00 1.84 -14.10
N LYS A 32 11.96 2.77 -13.95
CA LYS A 32 12.19 3.48 -12.68
C LYS A 32 11.18 4.59 -12.44
N ILE A 33 10.81 5.35 -13.47
CA ILE A 33 10.07 6.61 -13.35
C ILE A 33 8.56 6.41 -13.45
N PHE A 34 8.08 5.63 -14.41
CA PHE A 34 6.64 5.52 -14.69
C PHE A 34 5.87 4.84 -13.55
N PRO A 35 6.37 3.76 -12.91
CA PRO A 35 5.71 3.22 -11.72
C PRO A 35 5.64 4.22 -10.56
N ALA A 36 6.70 5.01 -10.35
CA ALA A 36 6.72 6.04 -9.32
C ALA A 36 5.69 7.16 -9.58
N ILE A 37 5.44 7.50 -10.86
CA ILE A 37 4.38 8.44 -11.23
C ILE A 37 3.01 7.81 -10.96
N ALA A 38 2.78 6.59 -11.45
CA ALA A 38 1.51 5.89 -11.30
C ALA A 38 1.11 5.75 -9.81
N ILE A 39 2.06 5.34 -8.97
CA ILE A 39 1.80 5.16 -7.53
C ILE A 39 1.57 6.48 -6.80
N SER A 40 2.24 7.57 -7.20
CA SER A 40 1.99 8.90 -6.64
C SER A 40 0.57 9.40 -6.91
N LEU A 41 0.01 9.06 -8.09
CA LEU A 41 -1.37 9.38 -8.44
C LEU A 41 -2.34 8.48 -7.68
N ALA A 42 -2.05 7.18 -7.58
CA ALA A 42 -2.86 6.25 -6.78
C ALA A 42 -2.99 6.74 -5.33
N TYR A 43 -1.87 7.04 -4.66
CA TYR A 43 -1.91 7.55 -3.29
C TYR A 43 -2.61 8.89 -3.15
N LYS A 44 -2.49 9.78 -4.13
CA LYS A 44 -3.24 11.05 -4.12
C LYS A 44 -4.75 10.79 -4.11
N PHE A 45 -5.24 9.91 -4.99
CA PHE A 45 -6.68 9.60 -5.05
C PHE A 45 -7.15 8.86 -3.80
N SER A 46 -6.37 7.91 -3.30
CA SER A 46 -6.73 7.19 -2.08
C SER A 46 -6.72 8.08 -0.83
N ALA A 47 -5.81 9.06 -0.74
CA ALA A 47 -5.80 10.05 0.33
C ALA A 47 -7.02 10.99 0.26
N LEU A 48 -7.41 11.43 -0.95
CA LEU A 48 -8.62 12.23 -1.15
C LEU A 48 -9.88 11.45 -0.77
N TRP A 49 -9.95 10.17 -1.13
CA TRP A 49 -11.03 9.29 -0.73
C TRP A 49 -11.09 9.13 0.79
N LEU A 50 -9.95 8.84 1.44
CA LEU A 50 -9.89 8.68 2.89
C LEU A 50 -10.27 9.99 3.62
N TRP A 51 -9.90 11.14 3.06
CA TRP A 51 -10.31 12.44 3.59
C TRP A 51 -11.83 12.63 3.57
N ASN A 52 -12.51 12.16 2.51
CA ASN A 52 -13.98 12.18 2.46
C ASN A 52 -14.59 11.23 3.49
N VAL A 53 -14.02 10.04 3.67
CA VAL A 53 -14.44 9.09 4.72
C VAL A 53 -14.26 9.71 6.10
N TYR A 54 -13.12 10.37 6.35
CA TYR A 54 -12.86 11.09 7.59
C TYR A 54 -13.97 12.12 7.88
N ASN A 55 -14.31 12.97 6.90
CA ASN A 55 -15.36 13.98 7.08
C ASN A 55 -16.74 13.36 7.36
N ASP A 56 -17.11 12.28 6.66
CA ASP A 56 -18.38 11.54 6.91
C ASP A 56 -18.41 10.98 8.33
N VAL A 57 -17.36 10.28 8.74
CA VAL A 57 -17.28 9.66 10.07
C VAL A 57 -17.23 10.72 11.18
N THR A 58 -16.50 11.82 11.00
CA THR A 58 -16.48 12.91 11.97
C THR A 58 -17.83 13.60 12.10
N SER A 59 -18.59 13.77 11.02
CA SER A 59 -19.96 14.33 11.12
C SER A 59 -20.90 13.43 11.92
N LYS A 60 -20.82 12.10 11.71
CA LYS A 60 -21.62 11.10 12.45
C LYS A 60 -21.17 10.95 13.91
N LEU A 61 -19.91 11.22 14.20
CA LEU A 61 -19.37 11.22 15.55
C LEU A 61 -20.05 12.29 16.42
N GLU A 62 -20.38 13.46 15.86
CA GLU A 62 -21.13 14.51 16.55
C GLU A 62 -22.55 14.06 16.93
N GLU A 63 -23.11 13.09 16.19
CA GLU A 63 -24.41 12.45 16.45
C GLU A 63 -24.30 11.23 17.39
N GLY A 64 -23.08 10.86 17.81
CA GLY A 64 -22.81 9.73 18.72
C GLY A 64 -22.62 8.37 18.05
N ASP A 65 -22.52 8.31 16.71
CA ASP A 65 -22.24 7.07 15.98
C ASP A 65 -20.72 6.81 15.91
N LEU A 66 -20.31 5.70 16.53
CA LEU A 66 -18.92 5.25 16.62
C LEU A 66 -18.62 4.04 15.71
N GLU A 67 -19.60 3.52 14.96
CA GLU A 67 -19.52 2.23 14.28
C GLU A 67 -18.37 2.19 13.26
N ARG A 68 -18.13 3.30 12.55
CA ARG A 68 -17.14 3.42 11.49
C ARG A 68 -15.75 3.88 11.93
N LEU A 69 -15.58 4.30 13.19
CA LEU A 69 -14.28 4.77 13.70
C LEU A 69 -13.17 3.71 13.61
N PRO A 70 -13.39 2.43 13.96
CA PRO A 70 -12.35 1.40 13.84
C PRO A 70 -11.92 1.17 12.38
N GLU A 71 -12.85 1.25 11.44
CA GLU A 71 -12.58 1.13 10.01
C GLU A 71 -11.72 2.31 9.52
N LEU A 72 -12.12 3.54 9.84
CA LEU A 72 -11.36 4.75 9.51
C LEU A 72 -9.93 4.70 10.06
N HIS A 73 -9.78 4.33 11.33
CA HIS A 73 -8.46 4.19 11.97
C HIS A 73 -7.58 3.17 11.24
N ALA A 74 -8.10 1.96 10.99
CA ALA A 74 -7.35 0.92 10.31
C ALA A 74 -6.92 1.34 8.89
N MET A 75 -7.77 2.02 8.15
CA MET A 75 -7.44 2.53 6.81
C MET A 75 -6.38 3.62 6.85
N ALA A 76 -6.48 4.56 7.80
CA ALA A 76 -5.50 5.61 7.98
C ALA A 76 -4.12 5.04 8.35
N CYS A 77 -4.08 4.09 9.29
CA CYS A 77 -2.84 3.39 9.66
C CYS A 77 -2.20 2.70 8.46
N CYS A 78 -2.98 1.95 7.69
CA CYS A 78 -2.50 1.22 6.52
C CYS A 78 -2.00 2.17 5.42
N LEU A 79 -2.80 3.18 5.04
CA LEU A 79 -2.43 4.15 4.02
C LEU A 79 -1.14 4.88 4.42
N LYS A 80 -1.05 5.34 5.66
CA LYS A 80 0.15 6.01 6.17
C LYS A 80 1.35 5.08 6.03
N ALA A 81 1.28 3.86 6.56
CA ALA A 81 2.42 2.95 6.56
C ALA A 81 2.91 2.61 5.14
N VAL A 82 2.00 2.25 4.25
CA VAL A 82 2.34 1.80 2.90
C VAL A 82 2.78 2.98 2.02
N SER A 83 2.06 4.09 2.04
CA SER A 83 2.39 5.25 1.18
C SER A 83 3.70 5.92 1.56
N THR A 84 4.05 5.97 2.85
CA THR A 84 5.30 6.57 3.32
C THR A 84 6.51 5.70 2.96
N ALA A 85 6.41 4.38 3.11
CA ALA A 85 7.44 3.43 2.69
C ALA A 85 7.70 3.50 1.18
N ASP A 86 6.63 3.46 0.38
CA ASP A 86 6.74 3.56 -1.07
C ASP A 86 7.25 4.93 -1.53
N ALA A 87 6.88 6.01 -0.85
CA ALA A 87 7.40 7.34 -1.15
C ALA A 87 8.92 7.42 -0.93
N ALA A 88 9.45 6.85 0.16
CA ALA A 88 10.88 6.81 0.44
C ALA A 88 11.66 6.02 -0.64
N VAL A 89 11.11 4.88 -1.06
CA VAL A 89 11.65 4.07 -2.17
C VAL A 89 11.58 4.84 -3.50
N ALA A 90 10.45 5.48 -3.80
CA ALA A 90 10.25 6.22 -5.04
C ALA A 90 11.17 7.44 -5.14
N VAL A 91 11.35 8.21 -4.07
CA VAL A 91 12.29 9.34 -4.00
C VAL A 91 13.71 8.86 -4.24
N THR A 92 14.13 7.76 -3.59
CA THR A 92 15.46 7.17 -3.78
C THR A 92 15.66 6.70 -5.23
N THR A 93 14.66 6.05 -5.80
CA THR A 93 14.68 5.58 -7.19
C THR A 93 14.80 6.76 -8.17
N CYS A 94 14.02 7.82 -7.96
CA CYS A 94 14.07 9.05 -8.75
C CYS A 94 15.42 9.77 -8.63
N ARG A 95 16.01 9.76 -7.43
CA ARG A 95 17.35 10.31 -7.18
C ARG A 95 18.40 9.58 -8.01
N LEU A 96 18.41 8.24 -7.93
CA LEU A 96 19.34 7.39 -8.67
C LEU A 96 19.14 7.49 -10.19
N ALA A 97 17.89 7.69 -10.64
CA ALA A 97 17.56 7.90 -12.05
C ALA A 97 18.19 9.18 -12.62
N CYS A 98 18.59 10.15 -11.78
CA CYS A 98 19.27 11.37 -12.21
C CYS A 98 20.81 11.24 -12.25
N GLY A 99 21.36 10.05 -11.96
CA GLY A 99 22.80 9.81 -11.91
C GLY A 99 23.50 10.68 -10.85
N GLY A 100 24.74 11.09 -11.14
CA GLY A 100 25.55 11.91 -10.22
C GLY A 100 24.89 13.24 -9.83
N HIS A 101 24.14 13.87 -10.75
CA HIS A 101 23.41 15.12 -10.43
C HIS A 101 22.28 14.90 -9.42
N GLY A 102 21.70 13.70 -9.35
CA GLY A 102 20.73 13.35 -8.32
C GLY A 102 21.32 13.33 -6.90
N TYR A 103 22.64 13.15 -6.75
CA TYR A 103 23.29 13.22 -5.45
C TYR A 103 23.43 14.66 -4.94
N MET A 104 23.58 15.62 -5.85
CA MET A 104 23.83 17.02 -5.50
C MET A 104 22.59 17.69 -4.89
N ASN A 105 22.80 18.62 -3.95
CA ASN A 105 21.72 19.38 -3.31
C ASN A 105 20.87 20.18 -4.31
N CYS A 106 21.41 20.56 -5.47
CA CYS A 106 20.66 21.25 -6.53
C CYS A 106 19.52 20.40 -7.11
N SER A 107 19.56 19.07 -6.96
CA SER A 107 18.46 18.19 -7.36
C SER A 107 17.30 18.15 -6.36
N ASN A 108 17.52 18.66 -5.14
CA ASN A 108 16.59 18.62 -4.01
C ASN A 108 16.14 17.22 -3.53
N PHE A 109 16.59 16.13 -4.16
CA PHE A 109 16.26 14.77 -3.73
C PHE A 109 16.80 14.41 -2.34
N PRO A 110 18.00 14.85 -1.90
CA PRO A 110 18.46 14.59 -0.53
C PRO A 110 17.49 15.14 0.53
N ASN A 111 16.97 16.37 0.31
CA ASN A 111 15.99 16.98 1.22
C ASN A 111 14.64 16.25 1.16
N MET A 112 14.17 15.91 -0.04
CA MET A 112 12.94 15.12 -0.19
C MET A 112 13.03 13.78 0.53
N TYR A 113 14.17 13.09 0.41
CA TYR A 113 14.39 11.81 1.06
C TYR A 113 14.32 11.94 2.58
N ALA A 114 15.02 12.93 3.15
CA ALA A 114 15.01 13.19 4.59
C ALA A 114 13.59 13.46 5.14
N MET A 115 12.77 14.20 4.38
CA MET A 115 11.36 14.41 4.76
C MET A 115 10.54 13.13 4.67
N THR A 116 10.66 12.39 3.56
CA THR A 116 9.90 11.14 3.37
C THR A 116 10.28 10.06 4.36
N SER A 117 11.56 9.89 4.70
CA SER A 117 11.99 8.88 5.68
C SER A 117 11.49 9.20 7.08
N ALA A 118 11.41 10.48 7.46
CA ALA A 118 10.84 10.87 8.74
C ALA A 118 9.37 10.44 8.87
N THR A 119 8.61 10.49 7.76
CA THR A 119 7.19 10.13 7.73
C THR A 119 6.93 8.66 8.04
N GLU A 120 7.92 7.78 7.90
CA GLU A 120 7.81 6.36 8.28
C GLU A 120 7.76 6.17 9.80
N THR A 121 8.15 7.19 10.58
CA THR A 121 8.28 7.12 12.05
C THR A 121 7.24 7.95 12.80
N TYR A 122 7.03 9.21 12.43
CA TYR A 122 6.07 10.07 13.13
C TYR A 122 4.61 9.69 12.79
N GLU A 123 3.65 10.09 13.63
CA GLU A 123 2.26 9.60 13.62
C GLU A 123 2.12 8.06 13.74
N GLY A 124 3.14 7.39 14.26
CA GLY A 124 3.20 5.95 14.50
C GLY A 124 4.16 5.23 13.57
N GLU A 125 5.00 4.35 14.12
CA GLU A 125 5.95 3.57 13.32
C GLU A 125 5.21 2.59 12.39
N ASN A 126 5.68 2.47 11.15
CA ASN A 126 4.98 1.76 10.08
C ASN A 126 4.62 0.31 10.44
N THR A 127 5.52 -0.46 11.07
CA THR A 127 5.26 -1.84 11.50
C THR A 127 4.14 -1.88 12.55
N VAL A 128 4.18 -0.98 13.53
CA VAL A 128 3.12 -0.86 14.55
C VAL A 128 1.76 -0.54 13.91
N LEU A 129 1.72 0.40 12.96
CA LEU A 129 0.49 0.77 12.25
C LEU A 129 -0.07 -0.36 11.38
N LEU A 130 0.80 -1.11 10.71
CA LEU A 130 0.40 -2.33 9.98
C LEU A 130 -0.17 -3.38 10.94
N LEU A 131 0.42 -3.56 12.13
CA LEU A 131 -0.13 -4.47 13.14
C LEU A 131 -1.46 -3.98 13.73
N GLN A 132 -1.69 -2.67 13.87
CA GLN A 132 -3.00 -2.12 14.24
C GLN A 132 -4.06 -2.43 13.17
N THR A 133 -3.70 -2.24 11.89
CA THR A 133 -4.55 -2.63 10.75
C THR A 133 -4.84 -4.13 10.78
N ALA A 134 -3.83 -4.95 11.08
CA ALA A 134 -3.96 -6.40 11.14
C ALA A 134 -4.98 -6.84 12.20
N ARG A 135 -5.00 -6.19 13.38
CA ARG A 135 -5.98 -6.48 14.44
C ARG A 135 -7.41 -6.26 13.96
N TYR A 136 -7.65 -5.15 13.26
CA TYR A 136 -8.95 -4.85 12.67
C TYR A 136 -9.37 -5.92 11.65
N LEU A 137 -8.47 -6.32 10.76
CA LEU A 137 -8.77 -7.31 9.71
C LEU A 137 -8.99 -8.72 10.25
N MET A 138 -8.23 -9.11 11.28
CA MET A 138 -8.42 -10.39 11.94
C MET A 138 -9.77 -10.47 12.64
N LYS A 139 -10.22 -9.37 13.25
CA LYS A 139 -11.58 -9.24 13.78
C LYS A 139 -12.62 -9.28 12.67
N ALA A 140 -12.45 -8.50 11.60
CA ALA A 140 -13.38 -8.51 10.46
C ALA A 140 -13.50 -9.91 9.82
N PHE A 141 -12.40 -10.66 9.74
CA PHE A 141 -12.44 -12.03 9.23
C PHE A 141 -13.17 -13.00 10.19
N GLN A 142 -12.97 -12.85 11.50
CA GLN A 142 -13.73 -13.59 12.51
C GLN A 142 -15.24 -13.30 12.41
N ASP A 143 -15.59 -12.03 12.23
CA ASP A 143 -16.96 -11.55 12.08
C ASP A 143 -17.60 -12.12 10.79
N ALA A 144 -16.85 -12.12 9.69
CA ALA A 144 -17.24 -12.74 8.42
C ALA A 144 -17.54 -14.23 8.58
N LYS A 145 -16.66 -14.97 9.28
CA LYS A 145 -16.84 -16.40 9.58
C LYS A 145 -18.06 -16.67 10.47
N SER A 146 -18.42 -15.70 11.32
CA SER A 146 -19.54 -15.79 12.25
C SER A 146 -20.86 -15.32 11.64
N GLY A 147 -20.85 -14.88 10.36
CA GLY A 147 -22.03 -14.36 9.67
C GLY A 147 -22.47 -12.97 10.14
N LEU A 148 -21.59 -12.23 10.82
CA LEU A 148 -21.87 -10.87 11.27
C LEU A 148 -21.75 -9.89 10.10
N LYS A 149 -22.44 -8.75 10.22
CA LYS A 149 -22.38 -7.67 9.24
C LYS A 149 -20.98 -7.06 9.24
N LEU A 150 -20.37 -6.98 8.06
CA LEU A 150 -19.11 -6.30 7.83
C LEU A 150 -19.33 -4.88 7.33
N THR A 151 -18.36 -4.01 7.57
CA THR A 151 -18.30 -2.70 6.94
C THR A 151 -17.89 -2.83 5.47
N GLU A 152 -18.20 -1.79 4.69
CA GLU A 152 -18.04 -1.78 3.23
C GLU A 152 -16.64 -2.17 2.78
N THR A 153 -15.60 -1.68 3.47
CA THR A 153 -14.21 -1.84 3.02
C THR A 153 -13.63 -3.25 3.25
N VAL A 154 -14.36 -4.10 3.96
CA VAL A 154 -13.96 -5.49 4.23
C VAL A 154 -15.03 -6.49 3.79
N LEU A 155 -16.07 -6.04 3.07
CA LEU A 155 -17.12 -6.91 2.53
C LEU A 155 -16.58 -8.05 1.67
N TYR A 156 -15.47 -7.82 0.97
CA TYR A 156 -14.82 -8.82 0.12
C TYR A 156 -14.38 -10.08 0.90
N LEU A 157 -14.20 -10.00 2.22
CA LEU A 157 -13.87 -11.15 3.07
C LEU A 157 -14.96 -12.23 3.06
N ASN A 158 -16.21 -11.88 2.71
CA ASN A 158 -17.30 -12.85 2.59
C ASN A 158 -17.17 -13.72 1.33
N ASN A 159 -16.59 -13.20 0.25
CA ASN A 159 -16.67 -13.83 -1.07
C ASN A 159 -15.33 -13.93 -1.82
N PHE A 160 -14.19 -13.57 -1.22
CA PHE A 160 -12.88 -13.58 -1.88
C PHE A 160 -12.51 -14.91 -2.56
N LYS A 161 -12.96 -16.06 -2.02
CA LYS A 161 -12.73 -17.38 -2.63
C LYS A 161 -13.45 -17.57 -3.96
N SER A 162 -14.61 -16.92 -4.13
CA SER A 162 -15.41 -17.01 -5.34
C SER A 162 -14.81 -16.21 -6.50
N LEU A 163 -14.03 -15.17 -6.19
CA LEU A 163 -13.33 -14.31 -7.17
C LEU A 163 -12.32 -15.09 -8.03
N ARG A 164 -11.84 -16.24 -7.54
CA ARG A 164 -10.91 -17.15 -8.23
C ARG A 164 -11.45 -17.73 -9.54
N ARG A 165 -12.77 -17.74 -9.75
CA ARG A 165 -13.42 -18.48 -10.84
C ARG A 165 -13.36 -17.78 -12.20
N ASN A 166 -12.93 -16.52 -12.24
CA ASN A 166 -12.88 -15.76 -13.49
C ASN A 166 -11.58 -16.03 -14.26
N LYS A 167 -11.69 -16.23 -15.58
CA LYS A 167 -10.52 -16.34 -16.46
C LYS A 167 -9.79 -15.00 -16.46
N TRP A 168 -8.46 -15.03 -16.29
CA TRP A 168 -7.64 -13.82 -16.32
C TRP A 168 -7.83 -13.03 -17.62
N ASN A 169 -8.08 -11.73 -17.48
CA ASN A 169 -8.03 -10.74 -18.54
C ASN A 169 -7.35 -9.45 -18.02
N THR A 170 -7.21 -8.44 -18.87
CA THR A 170 -6.53 -7.18 -18.53
C THR A 170 -7.48 -6.06 -18.09
N ASP A 171 -8.75 -6.38 -17.80
CA ASP A 171 -9.74 -5.40 -17.37
C ASP A 171 -9.48 -5.00 -15.92
N LEU A 172 -9.79 -3.74 -15.58
CA LEU A 172 -9.59 -3.20 -14.23
C LEU A 172 -10.32 -4.03 -13.17
N ASP A 173 -11.52 -4.54 -13.49
CA ASP A 173 -12.29 -5.39 -12.59
C ASP A 173 -11.61 -6.74 -12.32
N CYS A 174 -10.99 -7.34 -13.33
CA CYS A 174 -10.25 -8.59 -13.15
C CYS A 174 -9.01 -8.37 -12.29
N ILE A 175 -8.29 -7.28 -12.52
CA ILE A 175 -7.13 -6.89 -11.72
C ILE A 175 -7.58 -6.66 -10.27
N GLY A 176 -8.63 -5.86 -10.03
CA GLY A 176 -9.15 -5.59 -8.69
C GLY A 176 -9.62 -6.85 -7.95
N ASN A 177 -10.37 -7.72 -8.63
CA ASN A 177 -10.79 -9.00 -8.05
C ASN A 177 -9.60 -9.90 -7.69
N ALA A 178 -8.54 -9.91 -8.49
CA ALA A 178 -7.33 -10.66 -8.19
C ALA A 178 -6.63 -10.13 -6.92
N PHE A 179 -6.57 -8.80 -6.74
CA PHE A 179 -6.02 -8.21 -5.52
C PHE A 179 -6.88 -8.52 -4.28
N LEU A 180 -8.21 -8.39 -4.36
CA LEU A 180 -9.12 -8.74 -3.26
C LEU A 180 -9.01 -10.23 -2.88
N GLN A 181 -8.85 -11.10 -3.88
CA GLN A 181 -8.62 -12.52 -3.66
C GLN A 181 -7.32 -12.77 -2.89
N VAL A 182 -6.21 -12.14 -3.30
CA VAL A 182 -4.91 -12.29 -2.62
C VAL A 182 -4.97 -11.72 -1.20
N ALA A 183 -5.59 -10.55 -1.02
CA ALA A 183 -5.79 -9.92 0.28
C ALA A 183 -6.56 -10.86 1.22
N GLY A 184 -7.72 -11.36 0.79
CA GLY A 184 -8.55 -12.27 1.59
C GLY A 184 -7.84 -13.59 1.90
N GLY A 185 -7.14 -14.16 0.91
CA GLY A 185 -6.36 -15.39 1.10
C GLY A 185 -5.20 -15.24 2.09
N LYS A 186 -4.51 -14.09 2.08
CA LYS A 186 -3.44 -13.82 3.06
C LYS A 186 -3.97 -13.66 4.48
N ILE A 187 -5.09 -12.94 4.66
CA ILE A 187 -5.74 -12.77 5.97
C ILE A 187 -6.21 -14.11 6.50
N GLU A 188 -6.89 -14.91 5.65
CA GLU A 188 -7.33 -16.26 6.00
C GLU A 188 -6.17 -17.15 6.46
N ASN A 189 -5.04 -17.11 5.75
CA ASN A 189 -3.85 -17.89 6.09
C ASN A 189 -3.28 -17.47 7.46
N CYS A 190 -3.19 -16.16 7.73
CA CYS A 190 -2.76 -15.65 9.04
C CYS A 190 -3.72 -16.09 10.15
N TYR A 191 -5.02 -16.02 9.90
CA TYR A 191 -6.05 -16.45 10.83
C TYR A 191 -5.94 -17.93 11.21
N PHE A 192 -5.81 -18.81 10.22
CA PHE A 192 -5.64 -20.24 10.51
C PHE A 192 -4.33 -20.56 11.21
N PHE A 193 -3.24 -19.87 10.84
CA PHE A 193 -1.94 -20.08 11.46
C PHE A 193 -1.94 -19.67 12.95
N ILE A 194 -2.54 -18.52 13.29
CA ILE A 194 -2.70 -18.10 14.70
C ILE A 194 -3.51 -19.12 15.49
N ASN A 195 -4.65 -19.58 14.95
CA ASN A 195 -5.47 -20.59 15.62
C ASN A 195 -4.74 -21.92 15.80
N GLN A 196 -3.90 -22.31 14.83
CA GLN A 196 -3.08 -23.52 14.95
C GLN A 196 -2.07 -23.40 16.10
N LEU A 197 -1.41 -22.25 16.26
CA LEU A 197 -0.49 -22.01 17.37
C LEU A 197 -1.21 -22.04 18.72
N ILE A 198 -2.36 -21.39 18.82
CA ILE A 198 -3.17 -21.39 20.06
C ILE A 198 -3.61 -22.82 20.41
N ASN A 199 -4.08 -23.59 19.42
CA ASN A 199 -4.47 -24.99 19.61
C ASN A 199 -3.29 -25.89 20.00
N SER A 200 -2.05 -25.48 19.72
CA SER A 200 -0.84 -26.19 20.19
C SER A 200 -0.45 -25.87 21.64
N GLY A 201 -1.22 -25.02 22.32
CA GLY A 201 -1.01 -24.63 23.72
C GLY A 201 -0.30 -23.29 23.90
N MET A 202 -0.06 -22.53 22.83
CA MET A 202 0.54 -21.20 22.89
C MET A 202 -0.47 -20.14 23.36
N SER A 203 0.00 -19.13 24.09
CA SER A 203 -0.85 -17.97 24.45
C SER A 203 -1.27 -17.17 23.21
N GLN A 204 -2.34 -16.37 23.33
CA GLN A 204 -2.81 -15.53 22.23
C GLN A 204 -1.76 -14.48 21.85
N GLU A 205 -1.07 -13.93 22.85
CA GLU A 205 -0.04 -12.91 22.71
C GLU A 205 1.21 -13.46 22.01
N ASP A 206 1.67 -14.65 22.40
CA ASP A 206 2.82 -15.30 21.77
C ASP A 206 2.48 -15.72 20.33
N ALA A 207 1.29 -16.29 20.10
CA ALA A 207 0.85 -16.65 18.75
C ALA A 207 0.74 -15.44 17.82
N TRP A 208 0.29 -14.29 18.35
CA TRP A 208 0.27 -13.03 17.63
C TRP A 208 1.69 -12.56 17.28
N ASN A 209 2.61 -12.61 18.24
CA ASN A 209 3.99 -12.20 18.04
C ASN A 209 4.71 -13.07 16.99
N GLU A 210 4.57 -14.40 17.09
CA GLU A 210 5.12 -15.37 16.12
C GLU A 210 4.55 -15.19 14.70
N THR A 211 3.33 -14.64 14.58
CA THR A 211 2.67 -14.40 13.29
C THR A 211 2.83 -12.97 12.77
N SER A 212 3.43 -12.07 13.56
CA SER A 212 3.51 -10.62 13.28
C SER A 212 4.06 -10.28 11.89
N ILE A 213 5.12 -10.96 11.45
CA ILE A 213 5.73 -10.77 10.12
C ILE A 213 4.75 -11.16 8.99
N LYS A 214 3.96 -12.22 9.18
CA LYS A 214 2.96 -12.63 8.18
C LYS A 214 1.80 -11.63 8.14
N LEU A 215 1.39 -11.14 9.33
CA LEU A 215 0.34 -10.14 9.46
C LEU A 215 0.70 -8.85 8.72
N THR A 216 1.90 -8.29 8.95
CA THR A 216 2.31 -7.05 8.26
C THR A 216 2.33 -7.21 6.74
N LYS A 217 2.85 -8.33 6.23
CA LYS A 217 2.84 -8.68 4.79
C LYS A 217 1.44 -8.95 4.22
N ALA A 218 0.47 -9.32 5.07
CA ALA A 218 -0.91 -9.47 4.66
C ALA A 218 -1.60 -8.11 4.56
N THR A 219 -1.31 -7.21 5.50
CA THR A 219 -1.91 -5.88 5.54
C THR A 219 -1.50 -4.96 4.40
N GLU A 220 -0.26 -5.05 3.92
CA GLU A 220 0.23 -4.24 2.79
C GLU A 220 -0.58 -4.43 1.49
N VAL A 221 -1.23 -5.58 1.31
CA VAL A 221 -1.94 -5.91 0.05
C VAL A 221 -3.32 -5.26 -0.06
N ILE A 222 -3.86 -4.74 1.05
CA ILE A 222 -5.30 -4.44 1.18
C ILE A 222 -5.67 -3.07 0.61
N PHE A 223 -4.70 -2.15 0.51
CA PHE A 223 -5.03 -0.75 0.28
C PHE A 223 -5.24 -0.35 -1.20
N PHE A 224 -5.00 -1.21 -2.18
CA PHE A 224 -5.01 -0.79 -3.58
C PHE A 224 -6.39 -0.51 -4.22
N PHE A 225 -7.54 -0.63 -3.53
CA PHE A 225 -8.85 -0.75 -4.21
C PHE A 225 -10.05 0.04 -3.67
N TYR A 226 -9.88 1.23 -3.09
CA TYR A 226 -11.02 2.10 -2.74
C TYR A 226 -11.04 3.44 -3.47
N SER A 227 -10.88 3.43 -4.80
CA SER A 227 -10.97 4.65 -5.63
C SER A 227 -11.87 4.53 -6.86
N ASN A 228 -12.82 3.57 -6.85
CA ASN A 228 -13.89 3.50 -7.86
C ASN A 228 -15.23 3.84 -7.23
#